data_AF-A0A537K803-F1
#
_entry.id   AF-A0A537K803-F1
#
_cell.length_a   1.000
_cell.length_b   1.000
_cell.length_c   1.000
_cell.angle_alpha   90.00
_cell.angle_beta   90.00
_cell.angle_gamma   90.00
#
_symmetry.space_group_name_H-M   'P 1'
#
loop_
_entity.id
_entity.type
_entity.pdbx_description
1 polymer ?
#
loop_
_entity_poly.entity_id
_entity_poly.type
_entity_poly.pdbx_seq_one_letter_code
_entity_poly.pdbx_strand_id
1 'polypeptide(L)'
;MKKLFIMRIVSLVVLVSILSCKKQYPTAYETPPGIERKIRFQLYTNQDFSGNTSIINFSLFIKNGNTNLFDSALAVMKIKDIPDAAHKIVIEKTVTTNGNSDLAAGFRYEIQDVGNSWYIDTSKAGNPFKIIDYAFQ
;
A
#
# COMPACT_ATOMS: atom_id res chain seq x y z
N MET A 1 0.80 2.10 -71.96
CA MET A 1 0.56 1.03 -70.95
C MET A 1 1.12 1.31 -69.54
N LYS A 2 1.83 2.42 -69.28
CA LYS A 2 2.34 2.74 -67.91
C LYS A 2 1.33 3.45 -66.98
N LYS A 3 0.40 4.24 -67.53
CA LYS A 3 -0.57 5.04 -66.73
C LYS A 3 -1.68 4.20 -66.06
N LEU A 4 -2.07 3.07 -66.66
CA LEU A 4 -3.09 2.16 -66.12
C LEU A 4 -2.59 1.31 -64.93
N PHE A 5 -1.28 1.08 -64.83
CA PHE A 5 -0.70 0.26 -63.76
C PHE A 5 -0.55 1.07 -62.46
N ILE A 6 -0.18 2.35 -62.56
CA ILE A 6 -0.06 3.26 -61.41
C ILE A 6 -1.43 3.49 -60.73
N MET A 7 -2.52 3.59 -61.50
CA MET A 7 -3.86 3.83 -60.96
C MET A 7 -4.41 2.65 -60.14
N ARG A 8 -4.00 1.41 -60.46
CA ARG A 8 -4.40 0.21 -59.71
C ARG A 8 -3.60 0.03 -58.42
N ILE A 9 -2.34 0.45 -58.39
CA ILE A 9 -1.50 0.40 -57.17
C ILE A 9 -1.98 1.42 -56.14
N VAL A 10 -2.38 2.63 -56.56
CA VAL A 10 -2.92 3.65 -55.65
C VAL A 10 -4.25 3.23 -55.03
N SER A 11 -5.14 2.56 -55.79
CA SER A 11 -6.41 2.06 -55.24
C SER A 11 -6.23 0.93 -54.22
N LEU A 12 -5.18 0.11 -54.34
CA LEU A 12 -4.90 -0.97 -53.40
C LEU A 12 -4.33 -0.44 -52.07
N VAL A 13 -3.54 0.64 -52.09
CA VAL A 13 -2.94 1.24 -50.87
C VAL A 13 -3.98 1.96 -50.00
N VAL A 14 -5.02 2.54 -50.60
CA VAL A 14 -6.11 3.22 -49.88
C VAL A 14 -7.05 2.22 -49.18
N LEU A 15 -7.19 0.99 -49.69
CA LEU A 15 -8.02 -0.04 -49.05
C LEU A 15 -7.33 -0.73 -47.86
N VAL A 16 -6.00 -0.78 -47.83
CA VAL A 16 -5.25 -1.44 -46.74
C VAL A 16 -5.10 -0.53 -45.50
N SER A 17 -5.32 0.77 -45.64
CA SER A 17 -5.21 1.74 -44.54
C SER A 17 -6.45 1.80 -43.62
N ILE A 18 -7.60 1.27 -44.05
CA ILE A 18 -8.83 1.25 -43.23
C ILE A 18 -8.93 0.04 -42.28
N LEU A 19 -8.03 -0.94 -42.42
CA LEU A 19 -7.88 -2.07 -41.49
C LEU A 19 -6.76 -1.82 -40.46
N SER A 20 -6.05 -0.69 -40.57
CA SER A 20 -5.05 -0.28 -39.59
C SER A 20 -5.74 0.24 -38.33
N CYS A 21 -5.64 -0.56 -37.26
CA CYS A 21 -5.97 -0.20 -35.89
C CYS A 21 -7.40 0.27 -35.62
N LYS A 22 -8.37 -0.65 -35.72
CA LYS A 22 -9.43 -0.60 -34.70
C LYS A 22 -8.79 -0.95 -33.37
N LYS A 23 -8.45 0.07 -32.58
CA LYS A 23 -8.15 -0.08 -31.16
C LYS A 23 -9.42 -0.65 -30.52
N GLN A 24 -9.50 -1.98 -30.43
CA GLN A 24 -10.47 -2.63 -29.57
C GLN A 24 -10.13 -2.15 -28.17
N TYR A 25 -10.92 -1.19 -27.68
CA TYR A 25 -11.02 -0.95 -26.27
C TYR A 25 -11.43 -2.30 -25.68
N PRO A 26 -10.61 -2.93 -24.82
CA PRO A 26 -11.12 -4.04 -24.05
C PRO A 26 -12.39 -3.52 -23.39
N THR A 27 -13.50 -4.23 -23.60
CA THR A 27 -14.68 -4.11 -22.74
C THR A 27 -14.18 -3.89 -21.33
N ALA A 28 -14.52 -2.74 -20.76
CA ALA A 28 -14.15 -2.43 -19.39
C ALA A 28 -14.64 -3.61 -18.56
N TYR A 29 -13.71 -4.48 -18.15
CA TYR A 29 -13.98 -5.44 -17.11
C TYR A 29 -14.31 -4.53 -15.93
N GLU A 30 -15.59 -4.47 -15.56
CA GLU A 30 -16.01 -3.85 -14.31
C GLU A 30 -15.11 -4.49 -13.25
N THR A 31 -14.11 -3.73 -12.82
CA THR A 31 -13.23 -4.19 -11.76
C THR A 31 -14.17 -4.28 -10.57
N PRO A 32 -14.34 -5.46 -9.94
CA PRO A 32 -15.28 -5.60 -8.84
C PRO A 32 -15.02 -4.46 -7.85
N PRO A 33 -16.07 -3.78 -7.35
CA PRO A 33 -15.89 -2.61 -6.50
C PRO A 33 -14.95 -2.99 -5.36
N GLY A 34 -13.86 -2.24 -5.24
CA GLY A 34 -12.86 -2.51 -4.22
C GLY A 34 -13.50 -2.46 -2.83
N ILE A 35 -13.19 -3.43 -2.00
CA ILE A 35 -13.64 -3.49 -0.62
C ILE A 35 -12.73 -2.59 0.21
N GLU A 36 -13.34 -1.63 0.90
CA GLU A 36 -12.64 -0.80 1.87
C GLU A 36 -12.37 -1.59 3.15
N ARG A 37 -11.14 -1.52 3.62
CA ARG A 37 -10.70 -2.14 4.88
C ARG A 37 -9.99 -1.10 5.71
N LYS A 38 -10.45 -0.94 6.95
CA LYS A 38 -9.89 0.01 7.91
C LYS A 38 -8.89 -0.70 8.82
N ILE A 39 -7.69 -0.16 8.90
CA ILE A 39 -6.63 -0.58 9.83
C ILE A 39 -6.40 0.53 10.84
N ARG A 40 -6.51 0.24 12.12
CA ARG A 40 -6.16 1.14 13.22
C ARG A 40 -4.85 0.70 13.85
N PHE A 41 -3.85 1.57 13.80
CA PHE A 41 -2.58 1.40 14.48
C PHE A 41 -2.65 2.01 15.87
N GLN A 42 -2.16 1.29 16.88
CA GLN A 42 -2.02 1.76 18.25
C GLN A 42 -0.59 1.50 18.72
N LEU A 43 0.11 2.55 19.15
CA LEU A 43 1.48 2.47 19.66
C LEU A 43 1.53 3.04 21.08
N TYR A 44 2.14 2.28 21.98
CA TYR A 44 2.35 2.62 23.38
C TYR A 44 3.45 1.74 23.98
N THR A 45 3.76 1.93 25.26
CA THR A 45 4.59 1.00 26.03
C THR A 45 3.97 0.72 27.40
N ASN A 46 4.32 -0.44 27.96
CA ASN A 46 4.06 -0.81 29.36
C ASN A 46 5.36 -0.85 30.19
N GLN A 47 6.49 -0.48 29.59
CA GLN A 47 7.81 -0.50 30.22
C GLN A 47 8.16 0.89 30.76
N ASP A 48 8.98 0.92 31.81
CA ASP A 48 9.60 2.14 32.28
C ASP A 48 10.87 2.43 31.47
N PHE A 49 10.76 3.40 30.56
CA PHE A 49 11.88 3.91 29.78
C PHE A 49 12.34 5.30 30.22
N SER A 50 11.96 5.77 31.42
CA SER A 50 12.28 7.13 31.89
C SER A 50 13.76 7.50 31.77
N GLY A 51 14.67 6.52 31.91
CA GLY A 51 16.12 6.69 31.74
C GLY A 51 16.66 6.56 30.31
N ASN A 52 15.85 6.17 29.32
CA ASN A 52 16.32 5.88 27.96
C ASN A 52 16.13 7.08 27.01
N THR A 53 17.23 7.74 26.68
CA THR A 53 17.24 8.91 25.80
C THR A 53 17.52 8.60 24.34
N SER A 54 17.68 7.32 23.96
CA SER A 54 17.95 6.93 22.57
C SER A 54 16.80 7.35 21.66
N ILE A 55 17.15 7.73 20.44
CA ILE A 55 16.18 8.12 19.42
C ILE A 55 15.59 6.86 18.79
N ILE A 56 14.28 6.89 18.53
CA ILE A 56 13.54 5.84 17.83
C ILE A 56 12.67 6.44 16.72
N ASN A 57 12.73 5.81 15.55
CA ASN A 57 11.96 6.18 14.37
C ASN A 57 10.93 5.08 14.09
N PHE A 58 9.64 5.38 14.23
CA PHE A 58 8.57 4.45 13.84
C PHE A 58 8.04 4.76 12.45
N SER A 59 7.68 3.73 11.69
CA SER A 59 6.95 3.82 10.43
C SER A 59 5.83 2.79 10.40
N LEU A 60 4.68 3.18 9.86
CA LEU A 60 3.50 2.34 9.68
C LEU A 60 3.53 1.73 8.29
N PHE A 61 3.08 0.49 8.14
CA PHE A 61 2.89 -0.09 6.82
C PHE A 61 1.61 -0.92 6.71
N ILE A 62 1.07 -1.00 5.49
CA ILE A 62 0.06 -1.98 5.08
C ILE A 62 0.51 -2.59 3.75
N LYS A 63 0.55 -3.91 3.67
CA LYS A 63 0.97 -4.68 2.49
C LYS A 63 -0.07 -5.72 2.11
N ASN A 64 -0.19 -5.96 0.80
CA ASN A 64 -0.90 -7.08 0.22
C ASN A 64 0.11 -7.94 -0.57
N GLY A 65 0.60 -9.01 0.06
CA GLY A 65 1.76 -9.74 -0.45
C GLY A 65 2.97 -8.81 -0.62
N ASN A 66 3.48 -8.71 -1.85
CA ASN A 66 4.61 -7.83 -2.19
C ASN A 66 4.20 -6.38 -2.51
N THR A 67 2.90 -6.07 -2.52
CA THR A 67 2.40 -4.73 -2.86
C THR A 67 2.28 -3.89 -1.60
N ASN A 68 2.96 -2.74 -1.56
CA ASN A 68 2.75 -1.74 -0.52
C ASN A 68 1.46 -0.97 -0.80
N LEU A 69 0.50 -1.01 0.13
CA LEU A 69 -0.75 -0.26 0.07
C LEU A 69 -0.66 1.06 0.85
N PHE A 70 0.17 1.10 1.88
CA PHE A 70 0.40 2.27 2.71
C PHE A 70 1.78 2.19 3.36
N ASP A 71 2.45 3.33 3.45
CA ASP A 71 3.68 3.54 4.21
C ASP A 71 3.68 4.98 4.73
N SER A 72 4.04 5.20 5.99
CA SER A 72 4.15 6.52 6.60
C SER A 72 5.07 6.49 7.81
N ALA A 73 6.03 7.40 7.85
CA ALA A 73 6.82 7.66 9.05
C ALA A 73 6.00 8.43 10.10
N LEU A 74 6.25 8.14 11.37
CA LEU A 74 5.79 8.95 12.50
C LEU A 74 6.84 10.03 12.82
N ALA A 75 6.46 10.98 13.66
CA ALA A 75 7.42 11.93 14.21
C ALA A 75 8.51 11.18 15.00
N VAL A 76 9.77 11.59 14.80
CA VAL A 76 10.92 11.10 15.55
C VAL A 76 10.73 11.41 17.04
N MET A 77 11.02 10.45 17.91
CA MET A 77 10.89 10.61 19.36
C MET A 77 12.03 9.90 20.09
N LYS A 78 12.18 10.18 21.39
CA LYS A 78 13.03 9.36 22.26
C LYS A 78 12.24 8.19 22.78
N ILE A 79 12.91 7.09 23.13
CA ILE A 79 12.25 5.91 23.70
C ILE A 79 11.46 6.26 24.96
N LYS A 80 12.00 7.12 25.84
CA LYS A 80 11.28 7.61 27.03
C LYS A 80 10.01 8.42 26.74
N ASP A 81 9.85 8.93 25.52
CA ASP A 81 8.72 9.77 25.12
C ASP A 81 7.61 8.92 24.44
N ILE A 82 7.79 7.60 24.32
CA ILE A 82 6.74 6.69 23.87
C ILE A 82 5.61 6.71 24.91
N PRO A 83 4.34 6.95 24.51
CA PRO A 83 3.26 7.10 25.46
C PRO A 83 2.91 5.79 26.18
N ASP A 84 2.30 5.94 27.35
CA ASP A 84 1.72 4.83 28.10
C ASP A 84 0.45 4.26 27.42
N ALA A 85 -0.08 3.18 28.00
CA ALA A 85 -1.28 2.50 27.52
C ALA A 85 -2.57 3.35 27.55
N ALA A 86 -2.62 4.42 28.37
CA ALA A 86 -3.77 5.32 28.46
C ALA A 86 -3.71 6.44 27.41
N HIS A 87 -2.51 6.82 26.96
CA HIS A 87 -2.25 7.94 26.06
C HIS A 87 -1.70 7.50 24.69
N LYS A 88 -2.10 6.31 24.22
CA LYS A 88 -1.59 5.68 23.00
C LYS A 88 -1.62 6.63 21.79
N ILE A 89 -0.62 6.53 20.93
CA ILE A 89 -0.71 7.09 19.57
C ILE A 89 -1.68 6.21 18.77
N VAL A 90 -2.74 6.81 18.22
CA VAL A 90 -3.76 6.11 17.42
C VAL A 90 -3.85 6.71 16.02
N ILE A 91 -3.68 5.87 15.00
CA ILE A 91 -3.76 6.29 13.59
C ILE A 91 -4.68 5.32 12.84
N GLU A 92 -5.67 5.84 12.13
CA GLU A 92 -6.54 5.05 11.27
C GLU A 92 -6.21 5.24 9.79
N LYS A 93 -6.19 4.14 9.04
CA LYS A 93 -6.05 4.16 7.60
C LYS A 93 -7.05 3.23 6.94
N THR A 94 -7.80 3.75 5.97
CA THR A 94 -8.59 2.94 5.04
C THR A 94 -7.76 2.63 3.81
N VAL A 95 -7.77 1.36 3.38
CA VAL A 95 -7.21 0.91 2.11
C VAL A 95 -8.29 0.19 1.31
N THR A 96 -8.28 0.34 0.00
CA THR A 96 -9.22 -0.33 -0.91
C THR A 96 -8.52 -1.53 -1.54
N THR A 97 -9.08 -2.72 -1.37
CA THR A 97 -8.51 -3.97 -1.90
C THR A 97 -9.56 -4.84 -2.57
N ASN A 98 -9.19 -5.97 -3.16
CA ASN A 98 -10.16 -6.95 -3.67
C ASN A 98 -10.85 -7.76 -2.56
N GLY A 99 -10.55 -7.50 -1.29
CA GLY A 99 -11.08 -8.20 -0.11
C GLY A 99 -10.62 -9.65 0.08
N ASN A 100 -10.11 -10.31 -0.96
CA ASN A 100 -9.86 -11.75 -0.99
C ASN A 100 -8.49 -12.17 -0.44
N SER A 101 -7.63 -11.21 -0.09
CA SER A 101 -6.30 -11.49 0.46
C SER A 101 -6.11 -10.97 1.87
N ASP A 102 -5.27 -11.67 2.61
CA ASP A 102 -4.74 -11.20 3.89
C ASP A 102 -3.88 -9.96 3.66
N LEU A 103 -3.98 -8.99 4.58
CA LEU A 103 -3.11 -7.81 4.62
C LEU A 103 -2.14 -7.95 5.78
N ALA A 104 -0.86 -7.74 5.52
CA ALA A 104 0.14 -7.57 6.58
C ALA A 104 0.20 -6.09 6.94
N ALA A 105 -0.01 -5.75 8.20
CA ALA A 105 0.07 -4.38 8.67
C ALA A 105 0.85 -4.32 9.98
N GLY A 106 1.58 -3.24 10.20
CA GLY A 106 2.48 -3.19 11.33
C GLY A 106 3.27 -1.91 11.48
N PHE A 107 4.23 -2.00 12.39
CA PHE A 107 5.24 -0.99 12.65
C PHE A 107 6.60 -1.53 12.21
N ARG A 108 7.34 -0.72 11.46
CA ARG A 108 8.79 -0.83 11.36
C ARG A 108 9.39 0.21 12.29
N TYR A 109 10.47 -0.13 12.97
CA TYR A 109 11.18 0.85 13.76
C TYR A 109 12.69 0.69 13.70
N GLU A 110 13.37 1.81 13.92
CA GLU A 110 14.82 1.89 14.02
C GLU A 110 15.18 2.60 15.32
N ILE A 111 16.03 1.98 16.12
CA ILE A 111 16.62 2.57 17.31
C ILE A 111 18.04 3.00 16.95
N GLN A 112 18.35 4.27 17.20
CA GLN A 112 19.67 4.82 16.97
C GLN A 112 20.74 3.98 17.69
N ASP A 113 21.81 3.65 16.96
CA ASP A 113 22.96 2.87 17.44
C ASP A 113 22.65 1.42 17.88
N VAL A 114 21.44 0.92 17.61
CA VAL A 114 21.03 -0.47 17.90
C VAL A 114 20.63 -1.20 16.62
N GLY A 115 19.73 -0.63 15.81
CA GLY A 115 19.33 -1.19 14.53
C GLY A 115 17.82 -1.20 14.27
N ASN A 116 17.41 -2.03 13.31
CA ASN A 116 16.05 -2.08 12.76
C ASN A 116 15.28 -3.30 13.27
N SER A 117 13.98 -3.14 13.54
CA SER A 117 13.07 -4.23 13.89
C SER A 117 11.62 -3.93 13.45
N TRP A 118 10.75 -4.93 13.59
CA TRP A 118 9.39 -4.92 13.06
C TRP A 118 8.41 -5.56 14.04
N TYR A 119 7.22 -4.98 14.14
CA TYR A 119 6.02 -5.60 14.70
C TYR A 119 5.00 -5.75 13.57
N ILE A 120 4.55 -6.98 13.30
CA ILE A 120 3.68 -7.30 12.17
C ILE A 120 2.48 -8.11 12.66
N ASP A 121 1.29 -7.72 12.24
CA ASP A 121 0.07 -8.49 12.43
C ASP A 121 -0.70 -8.59 11.09
N THR A 122 -1.59 -9.57 11.01
CA THR A 122 -2.36 -9.91 9.83
C THR A 122 -3.82 -9.48 10.00
N SER A 123 -4.32 -8.70 9.04
CA SER A 123 -5.75 -8.50 8.82
C SER A 123 -6.24 -9.55 7.84
N LYS A 124 -7.03 -10.52 8.32
CA LYS A 124 -7.55 -11.61 7.51
C LYS A 124 -8.45 -11.14 6.37
N ALA A 125 -8.43 -11.83 5.23
CA ALA A 125 -9.31 -11.59 4.09
C ALA A 125 -10.76 -11.38 4.56
N GLY A 126 -11.46 -10.44 3.92
CA GLY A 126 -12.83 -10.06 4.27
C GLY A 126 -13.00 -9.29 5.60
N ASN A 127 -11.96 -9.15 6.44
CA ASN A 127 -12.09 -8.39 7.68
C ASN A 127 -12.17 -6.87 7.40
N PRO A 128 -13.32 -6.22 7.67
CA PRO A 128 -13.50 -4.80 7.38
C PRO A 128 -12.72 -3.89 8.33
N PHE A 129 -12.38 -4.38 9.52
CA PHE A 129 -11.71 -3.59 10.55
C PHE A 129 -10.69 -4.40 11.35
N LYS A 130 -9.46 -3.91 11.44
CA LYS A 130 -8.40 -4.53 12.25
C LYS A 130 -7.70 -3.47 13.09
N ILE A 131 -7.45 -3.82 14.35
CA ILE A 131 -6.56 -3.08 15.24
C ILE A 131 -5.21 -3.78 15.25
N ILE A 132 -4.15 -3.01 15.07
CA ILE A 132 -2.74 -3.39 15.21
C ILE A 132 -2.27 -2.72 16.51
N ASP A 133 -2.31 -3.46 17.62
CA ASP A 133 -2.00 -2.96 18.96
C ASP A 133 -0.56 -3.33 19.34
N TYR A 134 0.35 -2.37 19.31
CA TYR A 134 1.75 -2.57 19.61
C TYR A 134 2.15 -1.91 20.94
N ALA A 135 2.35 -2.75 21.95
CA ALA A 135 3.05 -2.40 23.18
C ALA A 135 4.56 -2.57 22.95
N PHE A 136 5.28 -1.48 22.70
CA PHE A 136 6.73 -1.45 22.58
C PHE A 136 7.41 -1.93 23.87
N GLN A 137 8.46 -2.74 23.72
CA GLN A 137 9.21 -3.39 24.80
C GLN A 137 10.71 -3.25 24.60
#